data_AF-A0A959YVL7-F1
#
_entry.id   AF-A0A959YVL7-F1
#
_cell.length_a   1.000
_cell.length_b   1.000
_cell.length_c   1.000
_cell.angle_alpha   90.00
_cell.angle_beta   90.00
_cell.angle_gamma   90.00
#
_symmetry.space_group_name_H-M   'P 1'
#
loop_
_entity.id
_entity.type
_entity.pdbx_description
1 polymer ?
#
loop_
_entity_poly.entity_id
_entity_poly.type
_entity_poly.pdbx_seq_one_letter_code
_entity_poly.pdbx_strand_id
1 'polypeptide(L)'
;AGVAKALGRPDEGLQLYDRIIKEYPSWDRIVDTHYMKAFTLDADLDRKGEAETAYREVIDRYPDHPFARDAQAMIDNLPYTDEELIERFRKMNEEQAAAD
;
A
#
# COMPACT_ATOMS: atom_id res chain seq x y z
N ALA A 1 -11.39 -8.61 6.24
CA ALA A 1 -10.51 -7.47 5.94
C ALA A 1 -11.31 -6.18 5.68
N GLY A 2 -12.22 -6.12 4.70
CA GLY A 2 -12.97 -4.89 4.38
C GLY A 2 -13.87 -4.28 5.47
N VAL A 3 -14.19 -5.01 6.54
CA VAL A 3 -15.07 -4.55 7.63
C VAL A 3 -14.38 -3.54 8.55
N ALA A 4 -13.06 -3.64 8.78
CA ALA A 4 -12.35 -2.71 9.68
C ALA A 4 -12.19 -1.31 9.07
N LYS A 5 -11.91 -1.24 7.75
CA LYS A 5 -11.82 0.01 7.00
C LYS A 5 -13.14 0.78 6.99
N ALA A 6 -14.28 0.07 6.93
CA ALA A 6 -15.61 0.67 6.98
C ALA A 6 -16.02 1.20 8.38
N LEU A 7 -15.34 0.79 9.44
CA LEU A 7 -15.68 1.15 10.83
C LEU A 7 -14.80 2.27 11.41
N GLY A 8 -13.84 2.81 10.64
CA GLY A 8 -12.96 3.89 11.09
C GLY A 8 -12.00 3.47 12.21
N ARG A 9 -11.59 2.19 12.24
CA ARG A 9 -10.68 1.65 13.26
C ARG A 9 -9.41 1.04 12.64
N PRO A 10 -8.55 1.87 12.03
CA PRO A 10 -7.37 1.39 11.33
C PRO A 10 -6.40 0.61 12.23
N ASP A 11 -6.20 1.02 13.48
CA ASP A 11 -5.33 0.29 14.42
C ASP A 11 -5.82 -1.13 14.74
N GLU A 12 -7.13 -1.33 14.89
CA GLU A 12 -7.71 -2.67 15.06
C GLU A 12 -7.52 -3.51 13.79
N GLY A 13 -7.61 -2.87 12.62
CA GLY A 13 -7.29 -3.47 11.33
C GLY A 13 -5.85 -3.98 11.26
N LEU A 14 -4.87 -3.17 11.71
CA LEU A 14 -3.46 -3.58 11.76
C LEU A 14 -3.25 -4.80 12.67
N GLN A 15 -3.86 -4.81 13.86
CA GLN A 15 -3.76 -5.96 14.77
C GLN A 15 -4.30 -7.24 14.14
N LEU A 16 -5.40 -7.13 13.37
CA LEU A 16 -5.94 -8.26 12.64
C LEU A 16 -5.00 -8.72 11.52
N TYR A 17 -4.43 -7.80 10.74
CA TYR A 17 -3.46 -8.15 9.69
C TYR A 17 -2.23 -8.83 10.28
N ASP A 18 -1.66 -8.30 11.36
CA ASP A 18 -0.53 -8.89 12.08
C ASP A 18 -0.84 -10.30 12.57
N ARG A 19 -2.04 -10.50 13.12
CA ARG A 19 -2.49 -11.82 13.56
C ARG A 19 -2.61 -12.80 12.39
N ILE A 20 -3.18 -12.38 11.26
CA ILE A 20 -3.32 -13.23 10.08
C ILE A 20 -1.93 -13.62 9.55
N ILE A 21 -1.02 -12.66 9.42
CA ILE A 21 0.36 -12.89 8.95
C ILE A 21 1.08 -13.90 9.84
N LYS A 22 0.88 -13.80 11.17
CA LYS A 22 1.53 -14.67 12.15
C LYS A 22 0.92 -16.06 12.22
N GLU A 23 -0.41 -16.17 12.27
CA GLU A 23 -1.12 -17.42 12.54
C GLU A 23 -1.42 -18.23 11.27
N TYR A 24 -1.51 -17.56 10.11
CA TYR A 24 -1.89 -18.18 8.84
C TYR A 24 -0.94 -17.80 7.69
N PRO A 25 0.38 -18.03 7.82
CA PRO A 25 1.38 -17.60 6.83
C PRO A 25 1.24 -18.28 5.46
N SER A 26 0.56 -19.42 5.38
CA SER A 26 0.31 -20.15 4.14
C SER A 26 -1.10 -19.91 3.57
N TRP A 27 -1.83 -18.91 4.08
CA TRP A 27 -3.15 -18.59 3.55
C TRP A 27 -3.04 -18.02 2.14
N ASP A 28 -3.94 -18.40 1.24
CA ASP A 28 -3.90 -18.01 -0.18
C ASP A 28 -3.85 -16.49 -0.41
N ARG A 29 -4.35 -15.69 0.54
CA ARG A 29 -4.38 -14.22 0.49
C ARG A 29 -3.41 -13.56 1.45
N ILE A 30 -2.33 -14.26 1.78
CA ILE A 30 -1.32 -13.73 2.69
C ILE A 30 -0.63 -12.49 2.10
N VAL A 31 -0.41 -12.47 0.78
CA VAL A 31 0.22 -11.33 0.08
C VAL A 31 -0.69 -10.10 0.13
N ASP A 32 -1.99 -10.28 -0.13
CA ASP A 32 -2.99 -9.22 0.04
C ASP A 32 -2.98 -8.66 1.47
N THR A 33 -2.79 -9.52 2.47
CA THR A 33 -2.77 -9.12 3.88
C THR A 33 -1.56 -8.24 4.19
N HIS A 34 -0.37 -8.62 3.71
CA HIS A 34 0.83 -7.77 3.84
C HIS A 34 0.65 -6.42 3.14
N TYR A 35 0.11 -6.41 1.92
CA TYR A 35 -0.11 -5.19 1.16
C TYR A 35 -1.16 -4.27 1.82
N MET A 36 -2.28 -4.84 2.30
CA MET A 36 -3.32 -4.09 3.00
C MET A 36 -2.83 -3.50 4.33
N LYS A 37 -1.94 -4.19 5.04
CA LYS A 37 -1.28 -3.62 6.23
C LYS A 37 -0.48 -2.37 5.87
N ALA A 38 0.36 -2.44 4.85
CA ALA A 38 1.15 -1.30 4.37
C ALA A 38 0.25 -0.13 3.92
N PHE A 39 -0.79 -0.44 3.15
CA PHE A 39 -1.75 0.54 2.67
C PHE A 39 -2.53 1.23 3.81
N THR A 40 -2.94 0.50 4.85
CA THR A 40 -3.63 1.11 6.00
C THR A 40 -2.69 1.99 6.83
N LEU A 41 -1.41 1.62 6.96
CA LEU A 41 -0.40 2.49 7.60
C LEU A 41 -0.24 3.81 6.86
N ASP A 42 -0.27 3.78 5.53
CA ASP A 42 -0.18 4.96 4.68
C ASP A 42 -1.50 5.77 4.69
N ALA A 43 -2.53 5.23 4.05
CA ALA A 43 -3.73 5.97 3.69
C ALA A 43 -4.66 6.29 4.87
N ASP A 44 -4.70 5.45 5.90
CA ASP A 44 -5.65 5.61 7.01
C ASP A 44 -4.98 6.19 8.27
N LEU A 45 -3.65 6.11 8.39
CA LEU A 45 -2.91 6.48 9.60
C LEU A 45 -1.80 7.52 9.39
N ASP A 46 -1.45 7.86 8.14
CA ASP A 46 -0.36 8.76 7.78
C ASP A 46 1.01 8.38 8.42
N ARG A 47 1.21 7.09 8.68
CA ARG A 47 2.43 6.52 9.28
C ARG A 47 3.42 6.14 8.19
N LYS A 48 3.85 7.13 7.39
CA LYS A 48 4.61 6.95 6.15
C LYS A 48 5.87 6.09 6.28
N GLY A 49 6.67 6.26 7.34
CA GLY A 49 7.88 5.45 7.55
C GLY A 49 7.59 3.96 7.84
N GLU A 50 6.48 3.69 8.52
CA GLU A 50 6.05 2.30 8.78
C GLU A 50 5.40 1.70 7.53
N ALA A 51 4.64 2.49 6.78
CA ALA A 51 4.12 2.10 5.48
C ALA A 51 5.25 1.71 4.51
N GLU A 52 6.30 2.54 4.40
CA GLU A 52 7.47 2.23 3.55
C GLU A 52 8.09 0.90 3.94
N THR A 53 8.30 0.68 5.24
CA THR A 53 8.87 -0.58 5.75
C THR A 53 7.99 -1.78 5.38
N ALA A 54 6.67 -1.65 5.55
CA ALA A 54 5.73 -2.72 5.23
C ALA A 54 5.59 -2.96 3.72
N TYR A 55 5.67 -1.92 2.88
CA TYR A 55 5.70 -2.07 1.43
C TYR A 55 6.98 -2.76 0.94
N ARG A 56 8.14 -2.41 1.51
CA ARG A 56 9.40 -3.11 1.23
C ARG A 56 9.31 -4.59 1.61
N GLU A 57 8.63 -4.94 2.69
CA GLU A 57 8.39 -6.35 3.06
C GLU A 57 7.58 -7.09 1.99
N VAL A 58 6.59 -6.45 1.36
CA VAL A 58 5.84 -7.04 0.22
C VAL A 58 6.78 -7.32 -0.95
N ILE A 59 7.62 -6.35 -1.30
CA ILE A 59 8.59 -6.44 -2.41
C ILE A 59 9.60 -7.55 -2.16
N ASP A 60 10.19 -7.59 -0.96
CA ASP A 60 11.25 -8.54 -0.61
C ASP A 60 10.74 -9.98 -0.51
N ARG A 61 9.52 -10.18 0.01
CA ARG A 61 8.95 -11.53 0.21
C ARG A 61 8.25 -12.06 -1.04
N TYR A 62 7.67 -11.19 -1.86
CA TYR A 62 6.83 -11.58 -2.98
C TYR A 62 7.21 -10.84 -4.27
N PRO A 63 8.49 -10.91 -4.71
CA PRO A 63 9.02 -10.07 -5.79
C PRO A 63 8.32 -10.29 -7.14
N ASP A 64 7.78 -11.49 -7.39
CA ASP A 64 7.08 -11.84 -8.62
C ASP A 64 5.56 -11.56 -8.56
N HIS A 65 5.03 -11.17 -7.39
CA HIS A 65 3.61 -10.88 -7.22
C HIS A 65 3.28 -9.47 -7.74
N PRO A 66 2.13 -9.23 -8.39
CA PRO A 66 1.73 -7.89 -8.85
C PRO A 66 1.83 -6.80 -7.77
N PHE A 67 1.52 -7.15 -6.52
CA PHE A 67 1.64 -6.23 -5.39
C PHE A 67 3.07 -5.78 -5.06
N ALA A 68 4.12 -6.45 -5.51
CA ALA A 68 5.47 -5.90 -5.37
C ALA A 68 5.65 -4.66 -6.24
N ARG A 69 5.16 -4.69 -7.49
CA ARG A 69 5.16 -3.51 -8.37
C ARG A 69 4.27 -2.40 -7.81
N ASP A 70 3.07 -2.75 -7.33
CA ASP A 70 2.17 -1.75 -6.76
C ASP A 70 2.75 -1.14 -5.47
N ALA A 71 3.38 -1.96 -4.61
CA ALA A 71 4.07 -1.49 -3.41
C ALA A 71 5.21 -0.51 -3.73
N GLN A 72 5.98 -0.77 -4.79
CA GLN A 72 7.02 0.17 -5.22
C GLN A 72 6.42 1.50 -5.67
N ALA A 73 5.33 1.48 -6.43
CA ALA A 73 4.64 2.70 -6.83
C ALA A 73 4.10 3.47 -5.62
N MET A 74 3.60 2.78 -4.59
CA MET A 74 3.18 3.42 -3.34
C MET A 74 4.37 4.06 -2.60
N ILE A 75 5.52 3.37 -2.50
CA ILE A 75 6.75 3.94 -1.91
C ILE A 75 7.17 5.21 -2.64
N ASP A 76 7.16 5.20 -3.97
CA ASP A 76 7.54 6.35 -4.79
C ASP A 76 6.60 7.55 -4.56
N ASN A 77 5.35 7.28 -4.17
CA ASN A 77 4.32 8.28 -3.91
C ASN A 77 4.33 8.83 -2.47
N LEU A 78 4.85 8.10 -1.48
CA LEU A 78 4.86 8.49 -0.06
C LEU A 78 5.35 9.92 0.22
N PRO A 79 6.38 10.46 -0.47
CA PRO A 79 6.87 11.81 -0.20
C PRO A 79 5.90 12.94 -0.60
N TYR A 80 4.89 12.65 -1.41
CA TYR A 80 4.01 13.65 -2.01
C TYR A 80 2.66 13.72 -1.29
N THR A 81 2.00 14.87 -1.39
CA THR A 81 0.58 15.00 -1.03
C THR A 81 -0.33 14.53 -2.16
N ASP A 82 -1.60 14.30 -1.86
CA ASP A 82 -2.61 13.97 -2.88
C ASP A 82 -2.67 15.05 -3.98
N GLU A 83 -2.61 16.33 -3.61
CA GLU A 83 -2.60 17.44 -4.56
C GLU A 83 -1.36 17.41 -5.47
N GLU A 84 -0.18 17.14 -4.90
CA GLU A 84 1.06 17.04 -5.67
C GLU A 84 1.04 15.83 -6.62
N LEU A 85 0.47 14.70 -6.19
CA LEU A 85 0.29 13.51 -7.02
C LEU A 85 -0.70 13.78 -8.16
N ILE A 86 -1.84 14.41 -7.88
CA ILE A 86 -2.83 14.81 -8.90
C ILE A 86 -2.18 15.69 -9.97
N GLU A 87 -1.41 16.69 -9.55
CA GLU A 87 -0.73 17.60 -10.47
C GLU A 87 0.34 16.90 -11.31
N ARG A 88 1.11 15.99 -10.70
CA ARG A 88 2.11 15.17 -11.41
C ARG A 88 1.45 14.29 -12.48
N PHE A 89 0.40 13.57 -12.11
CA PHE A 89 -0.32 12.70 -13.06
C PHE A 89 -0.97 13.50 -14.17
N ARG A 90 -1.51 14.68 -13.87
CA ARG A 90 -2.04 15.59 -14.89
C ARG A 90 -0.97 15.97 -15.91
N LYS A 91 0.20 16.43 -15.45
CA LYS A 91 1.32 16.81 -16.34
C LYS A 91 1.79 15.65 -17.21
N MET A 92 1.99 14.48 -16.62
CA MET A 92 2.40 13.28 -17.37
C MET A 92 1.42 12.93 -18.49
N ASN A 93 0.11 13.00 -18.22
CA ASN A 93 -0.92 12.73 -19.23
C ASN A 93 -0.93 13.79 -20.34
N GLU A 94 -0.76 15.07 -20.00
CA GLU A 94 -0.67 16.18 -20.97
C GLU A 94 0.58 16.05 -21.86
N GLU A 95 1.74 15.70 -21.29
CA GLU A 95 2.99 15.46 -22.02
C GLU A 95 2.90 14.25 -22.94
N GLN A 96 2.28 13.16 -22.48
CA GLN A 96 2.10 11.95 -23.28
C GLN A 96 1.15 12.21 -24.47
N ALA A 97 0.05 12.93 -24.24
CA ALA A 97 -0.88 13.32 -25.29
C ALA A 97 -0.27 14.30 -26.32
N ALA A 98 0.75 15.07 -25.94
CA ALA A 98 1.49 15.95 -26.84
C ALA A 98 2.59 15.24 -27.64
N ALA A 99 2.97 14.02 -27.23
CA ALA A 99 4.01 13.21 -27.86
C ALA A 99 3.46 12.22 -28.91
N ASP A 100 2.15 12.00 -28.94
CA ASP A 100 1.41 11.18 -29.92
C ASP A 100 0.87 12.01 -31.10
#